data_AF-A0A923U040-F1
#
_entry.id   AF-A0A923U040-F1
#
_cell.length_a   1.000
_cell.length_b   1.000
_cell.length_c   1.000
_cell.angle_alpha   90.00
_cell.angle_beta   90.00
_cell.angle_gamma   90.00
#
_symmetry.space_group_name_H-M   'P 1'
#
loop_
_entity.id
_entity.type
_entity.pdbx_description
1 polymer ?
#
loop_
_entity_poly.entity_id
_entity_poly.type
_entity_poly.pdbx_seq_one_letter_code
_entity_poly.pdbx_strand_id
1 'polypeptide(L)'
;MARIAWTSLISILFSSPALASYSAVDWAQPPVGCIEEVAPGKKGITSEIYAAMDRHGISPQILLGALMQESNLKNLGISPDGGNYSCGIGQLNVREWCEWANSLDDGKRIAVGWPTGNIACDESNLPSTTTEPFFRWVEKKSSEQDSEARGFDLYQVITFKNLHDDLKKVRAPVITDGTESPPQILVTEEVLKARFLAGSSFTRFCGDERFSIRAKAFALAKLFNEEVPEPLRTRERYENGKKFSRKCQKIQSGVYPLHTGWLMAVAMYNAGKKFLPRVASYYRISSEESGRHEAWAEFDPTHLVAALEGGGVYNPETKELNYLDFNGNPIEASWMKACIAQQHVARVIRFVTRPGFEIARSLTPRGCFQTPPPARREASGFFDSP
;
A
#
# COMPACT_ATOMS: atom_id res chain seq x y z
N MET A 1 -18.38 34.30 67.87
CA MET A 1 -18.31 34.48 66.41
C MET A 1 -16.91 34.09 65.95
N ALA A 2 -16.77 32.85 65.48
CA ALA A 2 -15.49 32.22 65.18
C ALA A 2 -15.08 32.49 63.73
N ARG A 3 -13.85 32.98 63.53
CA ARG A 3 -13.19 33.10 62.22
C ARG A 3 -12.54 31.76 61.89
N ILE A 4 -12.95 31.13 60.80
CA ILE A 4 -12.30 29.94 60.24
C ILE A 4 -11.34 30.42 59.15
N ALA A 5 -10.05 30.18 59.36
CA ALA A 5 -8.98 30.39 58.39
C ALA A 5 -9.01 29.25 57.35
N TRP A 6 -8.99 29.60 56.07
CA TRP A 6 -8.74 28.67 54.97
C TRP A 6 -7.26 28.75 54.61
N THR A 7 -6.49 27.75 55.02
CA THR A 7 -5.11 27.53 54.59
C THR A 7 -5.10 26.67 53.32
N SER A 8 -4.48 27.22 52.29
CA SER A 8 -4.15 26.59 51.02
C SER A 8 -3.31 25.33 51.20
N LEU A 9 -3.74 24.21 50.60
CA LEU A 9 -2.91 23.02 50.37
C LEU A 9 -3.52 22.17 49.25
N ILE A 10 -3.16 22.49 48.01
CA ILE A 10 -3.26 21.59 46.86
C ILE A 10 -1.91 21.64 46.14
N SER A 11 -0.97 20.85 46.63
CA SER A 11 0.21 20.43 45.85
C SER A 11 -0.20 19.18 45.09
N ILE A 12 -0.72 19.36 43.88
CA ILE A 12 -0.86 18.25 42.93
C ILE A 12 0.56 17.85 42.52
N LEU A 13 1.02 16.72 43.06
CA LEU A 13 2.15 15.99 42.53
C LEU A 13 1.79 15.54 41.11
N PHE A 14 2.16 16.35 40.12
CA PHE A 14 2.34 15.88 38.76
C PHE A 14 3.56 14.95 38.78
N SER A 15 3.31 13.67 39.05
CA SER A 15 4.25 12.62 38.66
C SER A 15 4.34 12.66 37.14
N SER A 16 5.34 13.37 36.61
CA SER A 16 5.75 13.23 35.23
C SER A 16 5.94 11.73 34.99
N PRO A 17 5.23 11.11 34.02
CA PRO A 17 5.54 9.73 33.67
C PRO A 17 7.02 9.72 33.32
N ALA A 18 7.78 8.86 34.00
CA ALA A 18 9.19 8.65 33.71
C ALA A 18 9.33 8.53 32.20
N LEU A 19 10.09 9.44 31.60
CA LEU A 19 10.54 9.32 30.22
C LEU A 19 11.33 8.02 30.16
N ALA A 20 10.66 6.94 29.78
CA ALA A 20 11.31 5.69 29.44
C ALA A 20 12.35 6.07 28.38
N SER A 21 13.63 5.87 28.70
CA SER A 21 14.70 5.99 27.72
C SER A 21 14.38 4.97 26.64
N TYR A 22 13.74 5.39 25.55
CA TYR A 22 13.60 4.57 24.37
C TYR A 22 15.02 4.35 23.86
N SER A 23 15.60 3.19 24.16
CA SER A 23 16.84 2.76 23.52
C SER A 23 16.63 2.86 22.02
N ALA A 24 17.58 3.47 21.31
CA ALA A 24 17.54 3.54 19.86
C ALA A 24 17.22 2.16 19.27
N VAL A 25 16.23 2.10 18.37
CA VAL A 25 15.81 0.83 17.76
C VAL A 25 16.93 0.36 16.83
N ASP A 26 17.44 -0.85 17.05
CA ASP A 26 18.28 -1.53 16.07
C ASP A 26 17.41 -1.98 14.89
N TRP A 27 17.42 -1.19 13.81
CA TRP A 27 16.66 -1.47 12.59
C TRP A 27 17.19 -2.69 11.80
N ALA A 28 18.40 -3.16 12.08
CA ALA A 28 18.90 -4.42 11.54
C ALA A 28 18.35 -5.63 12.31
N GLN A 29 17.89 -5.48 13.56
CA GLN A 29 17.28 -6.54 14.37
C GLN A 29 16.06 -6.05 15.17
N PRO A 30 15.06 -5.42 14.52
CA PRO A 30 13.95 -4.82 15.25
C PRO A 30 13.14 -5.93 15.95
N PRO A 31 12.36 -5.57 16.97
CA PRO A 31 11.55 -6.52 17.74
C PRO A 31 10.31 -6.99 16.95
N VAL A 32 10.51 -7.49 15.73
CA VAL A 32 9.48 -8.10 14.90
C VAL A 32 9.42 -9.62 15.08
N GLY A 33 8.24 -10.19 14.91
CA GLY A 33 7.99 -11.62 15.00
C GLY A 33 8.41 -12.38 13.75
N CYS A 34 8.48 -13.70 13.86
CA CYS A 34 8.54 -14.56 12.67
C CYS A 34 7.21 -14.57 11.94
N ILE A 35 7.23 -14.84 10.63
CA ILE A 35 6.01 -14.93 9.83
C ILE A 35 5.09 -16.03 10.39
N GLU A 36 5.66 -17.14 10.85
CA GLU A 36 4.95 -18.26 11.46
C GLU A 36 4.30 -17.91 12.81
N GLU A 37 4.88 -16.99 13.57
CA GLU A 37 4.32 -16.53 14.85
C GLU A 37 3.16 -15.57 14.63
N VAL A 38 3.28 -14.70 13.63
CA VAL A 38 2.28 -13.68 13.30
C VAL A 38 1.09 -14.28 12.53
N ALA A 39 1.33 -15.30 11.70
CA ALA A 39 0.31 -16.00 10.91
C ALA A 39 0.24 -17.51 11.24
N PRO A 40 -0.11 -17.90 12.49
CA PRO A 40 -0.09 -19.30 12.90
C PRO A 40 -1.09 -20.14 12.11
N GLY A 41 -0.67 -21.33 11.69
CA GLY A 41 -1.51 -22.27 10.94
C GLY A 41 -1.70 -21.96 9.44
N LYS A 42 -1.22 -20.82 8.94
CA LYS A 42 -1.38 -20.39 7.54
C LYS A 42 -0.25 -20.88 6.63
N LYS A 43 -0.04 -22.20 6.55
CA LYS A 43 1.09 -22.79 5.80
C LYS A 43 1.13 -22.39 4.32
N GLY A 44 -0.02 -22.29 3.65
CA GLY A 44 -0.10 -21.85 2.24
C GLY A 44 0.38 -20.41 2.05
N ILE A 45 -0.20 -19.47 2.81
CA ILE A 45 0.17 -18.04 2.79
C ILE A 45 1.66 -17.85 3.11
N THR A 46 2.15 -18.47 4.18
CA THR A 46 3.57 -18.35 4.59
C THR A 46 4.52 -18.86 3.50
N SER A 47 4.18 -19.97 2.84
CA SER A 47 4.97 -20.49 1.71
C SER A 47 5.02 -19.52 0.54
N GLU A 48 3.91 -18.87 0.19
CA GLU A 48 3.84 -17.92 -0.91
C GLU A 48 4.55 -16.60 -0.59
N ILE A 49 4.53 -16.16 0.68
CA ILE A 49 5.33 -15.02 1.15
C ILE A 49 6.83 -15.30 0.97
N TYR A 50 7.29 -16.50 1.35
CA TYR A 50 8.70 -16.85 1.15
C TYR A 50 9.07 -16.99 -0.33
N ALA A 51 8.20 -17.57 -1.16
CA ALA A 51 8.41 -17.63 -2.60
C ALA A 51 8.50 -16.22 -3.23
N ALA A 52 7.71 -15.27 -2.73
CA ALA A 52 7.77 -13.87 -3.13
C ALA A 52 9.09 -13.20 -2.70
N MET A 53 9.57 -13.47 -1.48
CA MET A 53 10.88 -13.02 -1.02
C MET A 53 11.99 -13.54 -1.94
N ASP A 54 12.00 -14.84 -2.26
CA ASP A 54 13.03 -15.43 -3.12
C ASP A 54 13.00 -14.84 -4.54
N ARG A 55 11.80 -14.60 -5.08
CA ARG A 55 11.64 -14.06 -6.44
C ARG A 55 11.91 -12.56 -6.54
N HIS A 56 11.51 -11.77 -5.55
CA HIS A 56 11.49 -10.30 -5.66
C HIS A 56 12.42 -9.60 -4.67
N GLY A 57 13.04 -10.32 -3.73
CA GLY A 57 13.87 -9.73 -2.68
C GLY A 57 13.10 -8.90 -1.64
N ILE A 58 11.77 -9.02 -1.60
CA ILE A 58 10.93 -8.34 -0.61
C ILE A 58 11.11 -8.95 0.77
N SER A 59 11.14 -8.10 1.81
CA SER A 59 11.11 -8.58 3.20
C SER A 59 9.82 -9.38 3.45
N PRO A 60 9.89 -10.62 3.99
CA PRO A 60 8.70 -11.37 4.37
C PRO A 60 7.80 -10.62 5.34
N GLN A 61 8.37 -9.86 6.28
CA GLN A 61 7.64 -9.08 7.26
C GLN A 61 6.87 -7.93 6.60
N ILE A 62 7.44 -7.29 5.58
CA ILE A 62 6.75 -6.21 4.87
C ILE A 62 5.58 -6.78 4.07
N LEU A 63 5.78 -7.87 3.33
CA LEU A 63 4.69 -8.49 2.57
C LEU A 63 3.60 -9.02 3.51
N LEU A 64 3.95 -9.67 4.62
CA LEU A 64 2.99 -10.11 5.62
C LEU A 64 2.20 -8.95 6.20
N GLY A 65 2.89 -7.89 6.64
CA GLY A 65 2.27 -6.72 7.22
C GLY A 65 1.34 -6.03 6.23
N ALA A 66 1.72 -5.93 4.95
CA ALA A 66 0.87 -5.42 3.88
C ALA A 66 -0.39 -6.28 3.73
N LEU A 67 -0.27 -7.60 3.58
CA LEU A 67 -1.44 -8.51 3.47
C LEU A 67 -2.35 -8.46 4.73
N MET A 68 -1.76 -8.30 5.91
CA MET A 68 -2.53 -8.09 7.14
C MET A 68 -3.29 -6.78 7.14
N GLN A 69 -2.68 -5.72 6.62
CA GLN A 69 -3.30 -4.41 6.51
C GLN A 69 -4.41 -4.37 5.44
N GLU A 70 -4.25 -5.08 4.34
CA GLU A 70 -5.26 -5.15 3.28
C GLU A 70 -6.49 -5.96 3.69
N SER A 71 -6.30 -7.13 4.31
CA SER A 71 -7.40 -8.06 4.53
C SER A 71 -7.35 -8.87 5.82
N ASN A 72 -6.39 -8.58 6.69
CA ASN A 72 -6.09 -9.40 7.86
C ASN A 72 -5.91 -10.89 7.48
N LEU A 73 -5.22 -11.14 6.36
CA LEU A 73 -4.98 -12.46 5.78
C LEU A 73 -6.25 -13.25 5.42
N LYS A 74 -7.34 -12.54 5.11
CA LYS A 74 -8.59 -13.15 4.62
C LYS A 74 -8.71 -12.92 3.13
N ASN A 75 -9.30 -13.88 2.43
CA ASN A 75 -9.82 -13.62 1.10
C ASN A 75 -11.18 -12.91 1.25
N LEU A 76 -11.24 -11.63 0.86
CA LEU A 76 -12.47 -10.82 0.97
C LEU A 76 -13.37 -10.89 -0.26
N GLY A 77 -13.04 -11.72 -1.26
CA GLY A 77 -13.76 -11.68 -2.53
C GLY A 77 -13.44 -10.41 -3.32
N ILE A 78 -14.34 -10.04 -4.23
CA ILE A 78 -14.32 -8.77 -4.95
C ILE A 78 -15.21 -7.78 -4.21
N SER A 79 -14.73 -6.56 -3.99
CA SER A 79 -15.50 -5.49 -3.35
C SER A 79 -15.27 -4.14 -4.03
N PRO A 80 -16.31 -3.29 -4.15
CA PRO A 80 -16.14 -1.91 -4.58
C PRO A 80 -15.40 -1.10 -3.50
N ASP A 81 -14.46 -0.26 -3.92
CA ASP A 81 -13.65 0.59 -3.05
C ASP A 81 -13.44 1.97 -3.70
N GLY A 82 -14.31 2.94 -3.39
CA GLY A 82 -14.09 4.34 -3.73
C GLY A 82 -13.96 4.67 -5.23
N GLY A 83 -14.59 3.89 -6.11
CA GLY A 83 -14.44 4.02 -7.57
C GLY A 83 -13.49 3.01 -8.21
N ASN A 84 -13.01 2.04 -7.42
CA ASN A 84 -12.23 0.88 -7.86
C ASN A 84 -12.92 -0.43 -7.42
N TYR A 85 -12.39 -1.58 -7.86
CA TYR A 85 -12.76 -2.91 -7.41
C TYR A 85 -11.52 -3.66 -6.96
N SER A 86 -11.47 -3.97 -5.67
CA SER A 86 -10.36 -4.68 -5.04
C SER A 86 -10.72 -6.15 -4.85
N CYS A 87 -9.73 -7.04 -4.92
CA CYS A 87 -9.96 -8.47 -4.75
C CYS A 87 -8.89 -9.21 -3.93
N GLY A 88 -9.36 -10.20 -3.18
CA GLY A 88 -8.52 -11.23 -2.58
C GLY A 88 -7.77 -10.76 -1.35
N ILE A 89 -6.77 -11.55 -0.93
CA ILE A 89 -5.94 -11.24 0.24
C ILE A 89 -5.04 -10.02 0.02
N GLY A 90 -4.66 -9.73 -1.22
CA GLY A 90 -3.84 -8.57 -1.57
C GLY A 90 -4.61 -7.28 -1.82
N GLN A 91 -5.96 -7.33 -1.84
CA GLN A 91 -6.85 -6.22 -2.26
C GLN A 91 -6.36 -5.58 -3.57
N LEU A 92 -6.13 -6.43 -4.57
CA LEU A 92 -5.62 -6.04 -5.87
C LEU A 92 -6.73 -5.50 -6.75
N ASN A 93 -6.41 -4.60 -7.67
CA ASN A 93 -7.29 -4.22 -8.77
C ASN A 93 -6.90 -4.94 -10.08
N VAL A 94 -7.76 -4.79 -11.11
CA VAL A 94 -7.57 -5.46 -12.41
C VAL A 94 -6.32 -4.99 -13.16
N ARG A 95 -5.84 -3.77 -12.94
CA ARG A 95 -4.62 -3.25 -13.59
C ARG A 95 -3.37 -3.89 -12.99
N GLU A 96 -3.29 -3.97 -11.67
CA GLU A 96 -2.20 -4.67 -10.97
C GLU A 96 -2.16 -6.15 -11.37
N TRP A 97 -3.33 -6.78 -11.47
CA TRP A 97 -3.44 -8.14 -11.98
C TRP A 97 -2.95 -8.26 -13.42
N CYS A 98 -3.32 -7.32 -14.30
CA CYS A 98 -2.90 -7.29 -15.69
C CYS A 98 -1.37 -7.19 -15.84
N GLU A 99 -0.73 -6.29 -15.09
CA GLU A 99 0.71 -6.12 -15.15
C GLU A 99 1.45 -7.37 -14.68
N TRP A 100 0.97 -7.97 -13.58
CA TRP A 100 1.50 -9.24 -13.11
C TRP A 100 1.30 -10.36 -14.12
N ALA A 101 0.09 -10.54 -14.67
CA ALA A 101 -0.23 -11.61 -15.60
C ALA A 101 0.55 -11.48 -16.92
N ASN A 102 0.75 -10.26 -17.42
CA ASN A 102 1.65 -9.99 -18.54
C ASN A 102 3.12 -10.31 -18.25
N SER A 103 3.56 -10.36 -16.99
CA SER A 103 4.94 -10.76 -16.66
C SER A 103 5.16 -12.27 -16.63
N LEU A 104 4.08 -13.07 -16.68
CA LEU A 104 4.14 -14.51 -16.61
C LEU A 104 4.56 -15.13 -17.95
N ASP A 105 5.20 -16.30 -17.90
CA ASP A 105 5.37 -17.18 -19.06
C ASP A 105 4.02 -17.77 -19.52
N ASP A 106 3.97 -18.27 -20.75
CA ASP A 106 2.73 -18.76 -21.39
C ASP A 106 2.01 -19.84 -20.56
N GLY A 107 2.76 -20.77 -19.96
CA GLY A 107 2.18 -21.83 -19.12
C GLY A 107 1.48 -21.26 -17.89
N LYS A 108 2.11 -20.29 -17.23
CA LYS A 108 1.53 -19.60 -16.07
C LYS A 108 0.40 -18.65 -16.45
N ARG A 109 0.42 -18.02 -17.64
CA ARG A 109 -0.69 -17.21 -18.18
C ARG A 109 -1.95 -18.06 -18.32
N ILE A 110 -1.83 -19.22 -18.96
CA ILE A 110 -2.94 -20.17 -19.13
C ILE A 110 -3.51 -20.61 -17.78
N ALA A 111 -2.65 -20.87 -16.79
CA ALA A 111 -3.06 -21.30 -15.45
C ALA A 111 -3.93 -20.28 -14.70
N VAL A 112 -3.87 -19.00 -15.08
CA VAL A 112 -4.70 -17.92 -14.50
C VAL A 112 -5.73 -17.39 -15.48
N GLY A 113 -6.02 -18.13 -16.57
CA GLY A 113 -6.98 -17.73 -17.60
C GLY A 113 -6.59 -16.45 -18.35
N TRP A 114 -5.30 -16.09 -18.35
CA TRP A 114 -4.78 -14.96 -19.11
C TRP A 114 -4.48 -15.38 -20.56
N PRO A 115 -4.73 -14.51 -21.58
CA PRO A 115 -4.37 -14.83 -22.95
C PRO A 115 -2.85 -14.96 -23.13
N THR A 116 -2.44 -15.64 -24.21
CA THR A 116 -1.02 -15.77 -24.56
C THR A 116 -0.41 -14.42 -25.00
N GLY A 117 -1.21 -13.50 -25.55
CA GLY A 117 -0.78 -12.14 -25.87
C GLY A 117 -0.82 -11.19 -24.67
N ASN A 118 -0.03 -10.12 -24.73
CA ASN A 118 -0.09 -9.04 -23.72
C ASN A 118 -1.36 -8.19 -23.91
N ILE A 119 -1.94 -7.75 -22.79
CA ILE A 119 -3.00 -6.73 -22.76
C ILE A 119 -2.38 -5.40 -22.32
N ALA A 120 -2.76 -4.29 -22.94
CA ALA A 120 -2.34 -2.96 -22.47
C ALA A 120 -3.02 -2.65 -21.11
N CYS A 121 -2.23 -2.48 -20.05
CA CYS A 121 -2.71 -2.30 -18.67
C CYS A 121 -2.85 -0.83 -18.23
N ASP A 122 -2.68 0.12 -19.15
CA ASP A 122 -2.87 1.54 -18.85
C ASP A 122 -4.35 1.87 -18.59
N GLU A 123 -4.61 2.97 -17.88
CA GLU A 123 -5.97 3.34 -17.46
C GLU A 123 -6.90 3.61 -18.65
N SER A 124 -6.39 4.03 -19.81
CA SER A 124 -7.22 4.24 -21.01
C SER A 124 -7.73 2.92 -21.58
N ASN A 125 -6.85 1.92 -21.72
CA ASN A 125 -7.20 0.60 -22.25
C ASN A 125 -7.94 -0.28 -21.23
N LEU A 126 -7.48 -0.30 -19.99
CA LEU A 126 -8.00 -1.14 -18.92
C LEU A 126 -8.29 -0.30 -17.65
N PRO A 127 -9.38 0.49 -17.64
CA PRO A 127 -9.80 1.18 -16.44
C PRO A 127 -9.95 0.24 -15.26
N SER A 128 -9.65 0.72 -14.05
CA SER A 128 -9.81 -0.07 -12.82
C SER A 128 -11.28 -0.54 -12.60
N THR A 129 -12.24 0.23 -13.13
CA THR A 129 -13.68 -0.06 -13.17
C THR A 129 -14.08 -1.15 -14.15
N THR A 130 -13.15 -1.74 -14.92
CA THR A 130 -13.44 -2.87 -15.84
C THR A 130 -14.05 -4.08 -15.13
N THR A 131 -13.80 -4.22 -13.83
CA THR A 131 -14.37 -5.28 -12.98
C THR A 131 -15.87 -5.07 -12.67
N GLU A 132 -16.37 -3.84 -12.75
CA GLU A 132 -17.74 -3.48 -12.35
C GLU A 132 -18.83 -4.32 -13.04
N PRO A 133 -18.83 -4.50 -14.37
CA PRO A 133 -19.86 -5.31 -15.04
C PRO A 133 -19.87 -6.76 -14.58
N PHE A 134 -18.70 -7.33 -14.28
CA PHE A 134 -18.59 -8.70 -13.76
C PHE A 134 -19.21 -8.78 -12.35
N PHE A 135 -18.83 -7.86 -11.46
CA PHE A 135 -19.34 -7.81 -10.10
C PHE A 135 -20.87 -7.67 -10.06
N ARG A 136 -21.43 -6.70 -10.80
CA ARG A 136 -22.88 -6.46 -10.86
C ARG A 136 -23.65 -7.64 -11.44
N TRP A 137 -23.07 -8.34 -12.42
CA TRP A 137 -23.69 -9.54 -12.99
C TRP A 137 -23.83 -10.64 -11.93
N VAL A 138 -22.76 -10.90 -11.16
CA VAL A 138 -22.78 -11.90 -10.08
C VAL A 138 -23.69 -11.47 -8.94
N GLU A 139 -23.65 -10.21 -8.52
CA GLU A 139 -24.53 -9.67 -7.48
C GLU A 139 -26.01 -9.92 -7.83
N LYS A 140 -26.42 -9.56 -9.05
CA LYS A 140 -27.78 -9.82 -9.55
C LYS A 140 -28.11 -11.31 -9.51
N LYS A 141 -27.22 -12.18 -9.98
CA LYS A 141 -27.48 -13.63 -10.04
C LYS A 141 -27.52 -14.29 -8.67
N SER A 142 -26.70 -13.83 -7.73
CA SER A 142 -26.71 -14.32 -6.35
C SER A 142 -28.01 -13.97 -5.64
N SER A 143 -28.57 -12.78 -5.90
CA SER A 143 -29.88 -12.39 -5.33
C SER A 143 -31.06 -13.21 -5.88
N GLU A 144 -30.89 -13.82 -7.06
CA GLU A 144 -31.89 -14.67 -7.71
C GLU A 144 -31.79 -16.14 -7.24
N GLN A 145 -30.69 -16.55 -6.59
CA GLN A 145 -30.44 -17.94 -6.17
C GLN A 145 -30.36 -18.04 -4.65
N ASP A 146 -31.30 -18.76 -4.05
CA ASP A 146 -31.45 -19.00 -2.60
C ASP A 146 -30.36 -19.95 -2.02
N SER A 147 -29.15 -19.96 -2.60
CA SER A 147 -28.17 -21.02 -2.36
C SER A 147 -26.78 -20.48 -2.01
N GLU A 148 -26.11 -21.21 -1.12
CA GLU A 148 -24.74 -21.08 -0.61
C GLU A 148 -23.62 -21.13 -1.69
N ALA A 149 -23.95 -20.94 -2.97
CA ALA A 149 -23.00 -20.86 -4.06
C ALA A 149 -22.03 -19.70 -3.81
N ARG A 150 -20.79 -20.05 -3.47
CA ARG A 150 -19.70 -19.10 -3.28
C ARG A 150 -19.54 -18.33 -4.59
N GLY A 151 -19.73 -17.01 -4.57
CA GLY A 151 -19.86 -16.16 -5.77
C GLY A 151 -18.76 -16.28 -6.84
N PHE A 152 -17.64 -16.95 -6.55
CA PHE A 152 -16.59 -17.25 -7.50
C PHE A 152 -16.99 -18.18 -8.65
N ASP A 153 -17.88 -19.16 -8.40
CA ASP A 153 -18.32 -20.10 -9.45
C ASP A 153 -19.17 -19.39 -10.52
N LEU A 154 -19.90 -18.35 -10.11
CA LEU A 154 -20.71 -17.53 -11.02
C LEU A 154 -19.85 -16.73 -12.01
N TYR A 155 -18.61 -16.37 -11.68
CA TYR A 155 -17.72 -15.71 -12.65
C TYR A 155 -17.27 -16.63 -13.79
N GLN A 156 -17.34 -17.96 -13.61
CA GLN A 156 -16.88 -18.91 -14.64
C GLN A 156 -17.84 -19.01 -15.83
N VAL A 157 -19.12 -18.69 -15.63
CA VAL A 157 -20.16 -18.80 -16.66
C VAL A 157 -20.41 -17.50 -17.42
N ILE A 158 -19.73 -16.41 -17.04
CA ILE A 158 -19.85 -15.12 -17.72
C ILE A 158 -19.16 -15.21 -19.08
N THR A 159 -19.92 -14.95 -20.15
CA THR A 159 -19.42 -14.88 -21.52
C THR A 159 -19.24 -13.43 -21.98
N PHE A 160 -18.45 -13.23 -23.04
CA PHE A 160 -18.27 -11.90 -23.64
C PHE A 160 -19.61 -11.28 -24.07
N LYS A 161 -20.52 -12.10 -24.61
CA LYS A 161 -21.87 -11.67 -24.99
C LYS A 161 -22.67 -11.13 -23.80
N ASN A 162 -22.46 -11.67 -22.59
CA ASN A 162 -23.18 -11.21 -21.41
C ASN A 162 -22.80 -9.78 -21.00
N LEU A 163 -21.55 -9.37 -21.23
CA LEU A 163 -21.01 -8.10 -20.73
C LEU A 163 -20.66 -7.10 -21.83
N HIS A 164 -20.84 -7.43 -23.11
CA HIS A 164 -20.39 -6.61 -24.25
C HIS A 164 -20.81 -5.14 -24.14
N ASP A 165 -22.11 -4.89 -23.95
CA ASP A 165 -22.65 -3.53 -23.91
C ASP A 165 -22.33 -2.80 -22.61
N ASP A 166 -22.08 -3.51 -21.51
CA ASP A 166 -21.67 -2.89 -20.25
C ASP A 166 -20.19 -2.53 -20.26
N LEU A 167 -19.33 -3.35 -20.88
CA LEU A 167 -17.92 -3.04 -21.09
C LEU A 167 -17.73 -1.82 -22.01
N LYS A 168 -18.64 -1.58 -22.96
CA LYS A 168 -18.69 -0.33 -23.75
C LYS A 168 -18.96 0.91 -22.92
N LYS A 169 -19.55 0.78 -21.74
CA LYS A 169 -19.85 1.90 -20.82
C LYS A 169 -18.72 2.16 -19.84
N VAL A 170 -17.80 1.22 -19.67
CA VAL A 170 -16.62 1.40 -18.81
C VAL A 170 -15.78 2.55 -19.32
N ARG A 171 -15.54 3.53 -18.44
CA ARG A 171 -14.70 4.71 -18.69
C ARG A 171 -13.58 4.72 -17.66
N ALA A 172 -12.43 5.23 -18.08
CA ALA A 172 -11.39 5.62 -17.14
C ALA A 172 -12.01 6.62 -16.15
N PRO A 173 -11.80 6.44 -14.83
CA PRO A 173 -12.22 7.44 -13.87
C PRO A 173 -11.48 8.75 -14.17
N VAL A 174 -12.14 9.88 -13.96
CA VAL A 174 -11.46 11.18 -13.93
C VAL A 174 -10.56 11.13 -12.69
N ILE A 175 -9.24 11.07 -12.91
CA ILE A 175 -8.29 11.02 -11.82
C ILE A 175 -8.24 12.43 -11.19
N THR A 176 -8.68 12.55 -9.95
CA THR A 176 -8.79 13.83 -9.23
C THR A 176 -7.52 14.24 -8.49
N ASP A 177 -6.38 13.56 -8.72
CA ASP A 177 -5.11 13.83 -8.02
C ASP A 177 -4.13 14.74 -8.79
N GLY A 178 -4.68 15.62 -9.64
CA GLY A 178 -3.89 16.54 -10.45
C GLY A 178 -3.02 15.83 -11.50
N THR A 179 -3.42 14.63 -11.94
CA THR A 179 -2.92 14.05 -13.20
C THR A 179 -3.84 14.44 -14.34
N GLU A 180 -3.30 14.65 -15.55
CA GLU A 180 -4.13 14.85 -16.74
C GLU A 180 -5.10 13.67 -16.87
N SER A 181 -6.34 13.96 -17.25
CA SER A 181 -7.30 12.91 -17.54
C SER A 181 -6.69 11.98 -18.58
N PRO A 182 -6.69 10.65 -18.34
CA PRO A 182 -6.12 9.71 -19.29
C PRO A 182 -6.74 9.95 -20.67
N PRO A 183 -5.94 9.94 -21.75
CA PRO A 183 -6.43 10.25 -23.09
C PRO A 183 -7.59 9.30 -23.42
N GLN A 184 -8.72 9.86 -23.85
CA GLN A 184 -9.85 9.06 -24.27
C GLN A 184 -9.46 8.32 -25.55
N ILE A 185 -9.42 6.99 -25.46
CA ILE A 185 -9.19 6.14 -26.62
C ILE A 185 -10.54 5.78 -27.27
N LEU A 186 -10.48 5.51 -28.57
CA LEU A 186 -11.57 4.85 -29.26
C LEU A 186 -11.74 3.43 -28.69
N VAL A 187 -12.92 3.13 -28.14
CA VAL A 187 -13.23 1.79 -27.62
C VAL A 187 -13.59 0.88 -28.80
N THR A 188 -12.60 0.17 -29.33
CA THR A 188 -12.78 -0.83 -30.42
C THR A 188 -13.20 -2.20 -29.87
N GLU A 189 -13.59 -3.11 -30.76
CA GLU A 189 -13.89 -4.50 -30.37
C GLU A 189 -12.68 -5.22 -29.77
N GLU A 190 -11.47 -4.90 -30.22
CA GLU A 190 -10.22 -5.43 -29.66
C GLU A 190 -10.04 -4.98 -28.21
N VAL A 191 -10.29 -3.70 -27.91
CA VAL A 191 -10.26 -3.16 -26.55
C VAL A 191 -11.30 -3.83 -25.67
N LEU A 192 -12.53 -4.02 -26.16
CA LEU A 192 -13.60 -4.71 -25.42
C LEU A 192 -13.24 -6.17 -25.11
N LYS A 193 -12.68 -6.90 -26.08
CA LYS A 193 -12.20 -8.27 -25.89
C LYS A 193 -11.07 -8.33 -24.87
N ALA A 194 -10.11 -7.40 -24.95
CA ALA A 194 -9.02 -7.31 -23.98
C ALA A 194 -9.54 -7.04 -22.56
N ARG A 195 -10.45 -6.07 -22.40
CA ARG A 195 -11.12 -5.80 -21.11
C ARG A 195 -11.86 -7.01 -20.57
N PHE A 196 -12.59 -7.73 -21.43
CA PHE A 196 -13.28 -8.96 -21.03
C PHE A 196 -12.32 -10.05 -20.57
N LEU A 197 -11.24 -10.30 -21.33
CA LEU A 197 -10.24 -11.31 -20.98
C LEU A 197 -9.55 -10.96 -19.65
N ALA A 198 -9.16 -9.70 -19.46
CA ALA A 198 -8.55 -9.24 -18.23
C ALA A 198 -9.50 -9.35 -17.03
N GLY A 199 -10.74 -8.86 -17.18
CA GLY A 199 -11.77 -8.93 -16.15
C GLY A 199 -12.18 -10.37 -15.81
N SER A 200 -12.26 -11.27 -16.80
CA SER A 200 -12.57 -12.69 -16.59
C SER A 200 -11.44 -13.41 -15.85
N SER A 201 -10.18 -13.19 -16.25
CA SER A 201 -9.01 -13.73 -15.53
C SER A 201 -8.98 -13.23 -14.08
N PHE A 202 -9.10 -11.90 -13.90
CA PHE A 202 -9.07 -11.30 -12.58
C PHE A 202 -10.19 -11.86 -11.69
N THR A 203 -11.46 -11.75 -12.10
CA THR A 203 -12.60 -12.13 -11.24
C THR A 203 -12.64 -13.62 -10.87
N ARG A 204 -12.12 -14.50 -11.73
CA ARG A 204 -12.08 -15.95 -11.48
C ARG A 204 -10.95 -16.38 -10.55
N PHE A 205 -9.81 -15.68 -10.57
CA PHE A 205 -8.57 -16.16 -9.95
C PHE A 205 -8.00 -15.25 -8.86
N CYS A 206 -8.45 -14.00 -8.75
CA CYS A 206 -7.96 -13.06 -7.73
C CYS A 206 -8.26 -13.50 -6.29
N GLY A 207 -9.24 -14.39 -6.10
CA GLY A 207 -9.53 -15.04 -4.82
C GLY A 207 -8.59 -16.19 -4.43
N ASP A 208 -7.80 -16.74 -5.36
CA ASP A 208 -6.77 -17.72 -5.00
C ASP A 208 -5.63 -17.00 -4.28
N GLU A 209 -5.43 -17.34 -2.99
CA GLU A 209 -4.42 -16.71 -2.13
C GLU A 209 -3.02 -16.77 -2.78
N ARG A 210 -2.68 -17.84 -3.51
CA ARG A 210 -1.36 -17.98 -4.14
C ARG A 210 -1.15 -16.93 -5.22
N PHE A 211 -2.14 -16.74 -6.09
CA PHE A 211 -2.03 -15.77 -7.18
C PHE A 211 -2.13 -14.34 -6.66
N SER A 212 -3.02 -14.08 -5.70
CA SER A 212 -3.17 -12.76 -5.07
C SER A 212 -1.90 -12.33 -4.33
N ILE A 213 -1.25 -13.21 -3.56
CA ILE A 213 0.03 -12.89 -2.89
C ILE A 213 1.13 -12.61 -3.91
N ARG A 214 1.24 -13.41 -4.97
CA ARG A 214 2.25 -13.23 -6.03
C ARG A 214 2.06 -11.92 -6.78
N ALA A 215 0.84 -11.59 -7.17
CA ALA A 215 0.51 -10.35 -7.85
C ALA A 215 0.76 -9.12 -6.94
N LYS A 216 0.42 -9.21 -5.65
CA LYS A 216 0.74 -8.15 -4.67
C LYS A 216 2.24 -7.93 -4.53
N ALA A 217 3.01 -9.02 -4.40
CA ALA A 217 4.46 -8.93 -4.33
C ALA A 217 5.05 -8.33 -5.61
N PHE A 218 4.53 -8.70 -6.79
CA PHE A 218 4.94 -8.12 -8.07
C PHE A 218 4.66 -6.61 -8.13
N ALA A 219 3.45 -6.17 -7.76
CA ALA A 219 3.08 -4.76 -7.77
C ALA A 219 3.98 -3.91 -6.85
N LEU A 220 4.25 -4.41 -5.64
CA LEU A 220 5.20 -3.78 -4.71
C LEU A 220 6.62 -3.77 -5.27
N ALA A 221 7.06 -4.87 -5.89
CA ALA A 221 8.40 -4.97 -6.47
C ALA A 221 8.60 -4.03 -7.65
N LYS A 222 7.56 -3.82 -8.46
CA LYS A 222 7.56 -2.85 -9.55
C LYS A 222 7.78 -1.43 -9.01
N LEU A 223 6.96 -1.00 -8.05
CA LEU A 223 7.13 0.30 -7.38
C LEU A 223 8.50 0.45 -6.72
N PHE A 224 8.96 -0.60 -6.04
CA PHE A 224 10.29 -0.61 -5.43
C PHE A 224 11.38 -0.43 -6.48
N ASN A 225 11.33 -1.15 -7.61
CA ASN A 225 12.40 -1.11 -8.60
C ASN A 225 12.39 0.13 -9.49
N GLU A 226 11.21 0.65 -9.81
CA GLU A 226 11.04 1.75 -10.77
C GLU A 226 11.03 3.12 -10.09
N GLU A 227 10.50 3.22 -8.87
CA GLU A 227 10.20 4.52 -8.24
C GLU A 227 11.03 4.80 -6.98
N VAL A 228 11.52 3.78 -6.25
CA VAL A 228 12.36 4.01 -5.05
C VAL A 228 13.81 4.31 -5.47
N PRO A 229 14.42 5.42 -4.97
CA PRO A 229 15.81 5.75 -5.27
C PRO A 229 16.77 4.63 -4.89
N GLU A 230 17.78 4.38 -5.72
CA GLU A 230 18.78 3.32 -5.48
C GLU A 230 19.35 3.33 -4.06
N PRO A 231 19.73 4.47 -3.45
CA PRO A 231 20.27 4.46 -2.11
C PRO A 231 19.33 3.86 -1.06
N LEU A 232 18.03 4.12 -1.17
CA LEU A 232 17.01 3.53 -0.30
C LEU A 232 16.76 2.05 -0.59
N ARG A 233 17.07 1.55 -1.80
CA ARG A 233 16.92 0.14 -2.18
C ARG A 233 18.07 -0.75 -1.71
N THR A 234 19.24 -0.16 -1.44
CA THR A 234 20.47 -0.91 -1.17
C THR A 234 21.02 -0.72 0.24
N ARG A 235 20.68 0.36 0.95
CA ARG A 235 21.19 0.65 2.30
C ARG A 235 20.89 -0.42 3.35
N GLU A 236 19.68 -0.97 3.35
CA GLU A 236 19.17 -1.84 4.43
C GLU A 236 19.28 -3.33 4.08
N ARG A 237 20.48 -3.70 3.63
CA ARG A 237 20.86 -5.06 3.29
C ARG A 237 21.82 -5.58 4.33
N TYR A 238 21.73 -6.87 4.61
CA TYR A 238 22.76 -7.51 5.43
C TYR A 238 24.02 -7.75 4.59
N GLU A 239 25.18 -7.62 5.23
CA GLU A 239 26.44 -8.08 4.65
C GLU A 239 26.39 -9.58 4.32
N ASN A 240 27.26 -10.03 3.41
CA ASN A 240 27.37 -11.43 3.04
C ASN A 240 27.51 -12.34 4.27
N GLY A 241 26.62 -13.33 4.38
CA GLY A 241 26.58 -14.27 5.51
C GLY A 241 25.84 -13.78 6.76
N LYS A 242 25.58 -12.47 6.90
CA LYS A 242 24.67 -11.93 7.91
C LYS A 242 23.25 -11.95 7.37
N LYS A 243 22.27 -12.22 8.23
CA LYS A 243 20.84 -12.21 7.88
C LYS A 243 19.99 -11.85 9.08
N PHE A 244 18.74 -11.46 8.84
CA PHE A 244 17.73 -11.45 9.89
C PHE A 244 17.50 -12.90 10.32
N SER A 245 17.82 -13.21 11.58
CA SER A 245 17.70 -14.57 12.11
C SER A 245 17.00 -14.54 13.46
N ARG A 246 15.85 -15.21 13.51
CA ARG A 246 15.13 -15.54 14.73
C ARG A 246 14.98 -17.05 14.79
N LYS A 247 14.97 -17.62 16.00
CA LYS A 247 14.84 -19.09 16.21
C LYS A 247 13.61 -19.69 15.51
N CYS A 248 12.53 -18.92 15.41
CA CYS A 248 11.27 -19.34 14.80
C CYS A 248 11.25 -19.21 13.27
N GLN A 249 12.23 -18.54 12.64
CA GLN A 249 12.17 -18.19 11.23
C GLN A 249 12.75 -19.31 10.37
N LYS A 250 11.98 -19.79 9.40
CA LYS A 250 12.40 -20.89 8.53
C LYS A 250 13.34 -20.45 7.43
N ILE A 251 13.10 -19.28 6.83
CA ILE A 251 13.89 -18.75 5.72
C ILE A 251 14.34 -17.33 6.05
N GLN A 252 15.64 -17.10 5.88
CA GLN A 252 16.30 -15.86 6.28
C GLN A 252 16.39 -14.87 5.10
N SER A 253 15.95 -13.64 5.34
CA SER A 253 16.00 -12.53 4.38
C SER A 253 17.40 -11.91 4.30
N GLY A 254 17.81 -11.51 3.09
CA GLY A 254 19.02 -10.70 2.85
C GLY A 254 18.82 -9.20 3.07
N VAL A 255 17.58 -8.75 3.29
CA VAL A 255 17.21 -7.37 3.60
C VAL A 255 16.64 -7.25 5.01
N TYR A 256 16.75 -6.06 5.61
CA TYR A 256 16.19 -5.80 6.94
C TYR A 256 14.68 -6.07 6.96
N PRO A 257 14.12 -6.59 8.06
CA PRO A 257 12.72 -6.97 8.10
C PRO A 257 11.77 -5.77 7.93
N LEU A 258 12.18 -4.58 8.35
CA LEU A 258 11.46 -3.32 8.14
C LEU A 258 12.19 -2.38 7.19
N HIS A 259 12.71 -2.93 6.08
CA HIS A 259 13.38 -2.16 5.03
C HIS A 259 12.53 -0.97 4.54
N THR A 260 12.99 0.24 4.84
CA THR A 260 12.42 1.55 4.56
C THR A 260 12.09 1.75 3.08
N GLY A 261 12.96 1.34 2.15
CA GLY A 261 12.63 1.41 0.72
C GLY A 261 11.40 0.57 0.32
N TRP A 262 11.20 -0.60 0.94
CA TRP A 262 10.03 -1.44 0.71
C TRP A 262 8.78 -0.88 1.39
N LEU A 263 8.92 -0.27 2.57
CA LEU A 263 7.83 0.48 3.21
C LEU A 263 7.43 1.71 2.38
N MET A 264 8.38 2.36 1.71
CA MET A 264 8.10 3.43 0.74
C MET A 264 7.27 2.91 -0.42
N ALA A 265 7.61 1.74 -0.97
CA ALA A 265 6.80 1.09 -2.01
C ALA A 265 5.37 0.78 -1.54
N VAL A 266 5.19 0.36 -0.28
CA VAL A 266 3.85 0.20 0.33
C VAL A 266 3.10 1.54 0.42
N ALA A 267 3.78 2.63 0.80
CA ALA A 267 3.15 3.96 0.81
C ALA A 267 2.72 4.40 -0.60
N MET A 268 3.59 4.21 -1.59
CA MET A 268 3.31 4.55 -2.99
C MET A 268 2.21 3.68 -3.61
N TYR A 269 2.09 2.41 -3.21
CA TYR A 269 0.97 1.56 -3.61
C TYR A 269 -0.37 2.16 -3.20
N ASN A 270 -0.44 2.73 -1.99
CA ASN A 270 -1.68 3.26 -1.41
C ASN A 270 -2.00 4.69 -1.85
N ALA A 271 -0.99 5.54 -2.05
CA ALA A 271 -1.20 6.96 -2.31
C ALA A 271 -0.64 7.45 -3.66
N GLY A 272 -0.08 6.54 -4.47
CA GLY A 272 0.50 6.83 -5.78
C GLY A 272 2.00 7.19 -5.72
N LYS A 273 2.66 7.14 -6.88
CA LYS A 273 4.12 7.38 -6.98
C LYS A 273 4.57 8.82 -6.73
N LYS A 274 3.67 9.81 -6.92
CA LYS A 274 3.92 11.24 -6.63
C LYS A 274 4.20 11.51 -5.14
N PHE A 275 4.11 10.49 -4.30
CA PHE A 275 4.31 10.58 -2.87
C PHE A 275 5.78 10.60 -2.44
N LEU A 276 6.71 10.05 -3.23
CA LEU A 276 8.13 10.13 -2.91
C LEU A 276 8.65 11.59 -2.84
N PRO A 277 8.34 12.48 -3.82
CA PRO A 277 8.70 13.90 -3.71
C PRO A 277 8.18 14.57 -2.43
N ARG A 278 7.02 14.15 -1.91
CA ARG A 278 6.50 14.66 -0.64
C ARG A 278 7.41 14.32 0.54
N VAL A 279 7.92 13.09 0.59
CA VAL A 279 8.88 12.68 1.63
C VAL A 279 10.18 13.45 1.49
N ALA A 280 10.68 13.59 0.26
CA ALA A 280 11.87 14.38 -0.02
C ALA A 280 11.70 15.85 0.41
N SER A 281 10.57 16.46 0.07
CA SER A 281 10.22 17.84 0.48
C SER A 281 10.20 18.02 2.00
N TYR A 282 9.66 17.05 2.75
CA TYR A 282 9.66 17.10 4.22
C TYR A 282 11.08 17.14 4.81
N TYR A 283 12.01 16.38 4.22
CA TYR A 283 13.41 16.32 4.64
C TYR A 283 14.33 17.30 3.88
N ARG A 284 13.77 18.17 3.04
CA ARG A 284 14.51 19.12 2.18
C ARG A 284 15.57 18.44 1.30
N ILE A 285 15.27 17.25 0.80
CA ILE A 285 16.12 16.50 -0.11
C ILE A 285 15.80 16.94 -1.54
N SER A 286 16.77 17.49 -2.25
CA SER A 286 16.64 17.84 -3.67
C SER A 286 16.63 16.60 -4.58
N SER A 287 16.26 16.78 -5.86
CA SER A 287 16.36 15.72 -6.88
C SER A 287 17.76 15.11 -6.93
N GLU A 288 18.78 15.97 -6.96
CA GLU A 288 20.17 15.54 -7.07
C GLU A 288 20.64 14.78 -5.82
N GLU A 289 20.25 15.26 -4.64
CA GLU A 289 20.59 14.60 -3.37
C GLU A 289 19.86 13.27 -3.19
N SER A 290 18.65 13.13 -3.74
CA SER A 290 17.86 11.90 -3.61
C SER A 290 18.57 10.66 -4.19
N GLY A 291 19.52 10.86 -5.12
CA GLY A 291 20.36 9.82 -5.69
C GLY A 291 21.63 9.50 -4.87
N ARG A 292 21.88 10.18 -3.74
CA ARG A 292 23.08 10.02 -2.92
C ARG A 292 22.79 9.27 -1.63
N HIS A 293 23.73 8.44 -1.17
CA HIS A 293 23.55 7.65 0.07
C HIS A 293 23.45 8.54 1.32
N GLU A 294 24.14 9.67 1.33
CA GLU A 294 24.21 10.60 2.46
C GLU A 294 22.85 11.24 2.77
N ALA A 295 22.07 11.57 1.73
CA ALA A 295 20.74 12.16 1.88
C ALA A 295 19.76 11.26 2.65
N TRP A 296 20.04 9.95 2.63
CA TRP A 296 19.22 8.94 3.28
C TRP A 296 19.94 8.25 4.43
N ALA A 297 21.08 8.73 4.93
CA ALA A 297 21.90 7.99 5.90
C ALA A 297 21.17 7.70 7.22
N GLU A 298 20.35 8.65 7.70
CA GLU A 298 19.59 8.53 8.96
C GLU A 298 18.11 8.19 8.74
N PHE A 299 17.68 8.07 7.48
CA PHE A 299 16.26 7.91 7.14
C PHE A 299 15.76 6.49 7.43
N ASP A 300 14.98 6.29 8.49
CA ASP A 300 14.49 4.97 8.91
C ASP A 300 12.95 4.84 8.80
N PRO A 301 12.33 3.71 9.20
CA PRO A 301 10.88 3.55 9.14
C PRO A 301 10.08 4.62 9.89
N THR A 302 10.59 5.15 11.01
CA THR A 302 9.90 6.22 11.77
C THR A 302 9.98 7.55 11.06
N HIS A 303 11.10 7.83 10.37
CA HIS A 303 11.24 9.00 9.51
C HIS A 303 10.24 8.97 8.35
N LEU A 304 10.07 7.80 7.73
CA LEU A 304 9.03 7.60 6.73
C LEU A 304 7.64 7.91 7.31
N VAL A 305 7.26 7.28 8.42
CA VAL A 305 5.94 7.50 9.05
C VAL A 305 5.71 8.98 9.40
N ALA A 306 6.74 9.69 9.86
CA ALA A 306 6.68 11.13 10.14
C ALA A 306 6.47 11.96 8.87
N ALA A 307 7.22 11.72 7.81
CA ALA A 307 7.06 12.44 6.54
C ALA A 307 5.73 12.17 5.84
N LEU A 308 5.20 10.93 5.95
CA LEU A 308 3.87 10.60 5.41
C LEU A 308 2.76 11.42 6.10
N GLU A 309 2.95 11.82 7.36
CA GLU A 309 2.02 12.72 8.04
C GLU A 309 2.33 14.19 7.76
N GLY A 310 3.58 14.62 7.97
CA GLY A 310 3.98 16.03 8.03
C GLY A 310 4.34 16.66 6.69
N GLY A 311 4.51 15.89 5.61
CA GLY A 311 4.88 16.45 4.31
C GLY A 311 3.83 17.41 3.74
N GLY A 312 4.26 18.59 3.31
CA GLY A 312 3.42 19.60 2.66
C GLY A 312 2.56 20.46 3.60
N VAL A 313 2.20 21.65 3.11
CA VAL A 313 1.35 22.64 3.78
C VAL A 313 -0.12 22.33 3.48
N TYR A 314 -0.95 22.27 4.52
CA TYR A 314 -2.38 21.99 4.36
C TYR A 314 -3.17 23.25 4.01
N ASN A 315 -3.95 23.19 2.94
CA ASN A 315 -4.92 24.22 2.60
C ASN A 315 -6.31 23.83 3.15
N PRO A 316 -6.86 24.56 4.13
CA PRO A 316 -8.17 24.26 4.71
C PRO A 316 -9.35 24.49 3.74
N GLU A 317 -9.17 25.33 2.72
CA GLU A 317 -10.22 25.63 1.73
C GLU A 317 -10.38 24.49 0.73
N THR A 318 -9.27 24.00 0.18
CA THR A 318 -9.28 22.90 -0.81
C THR A 318 -9.20 21.52 -0.17
N LYS A 319 -8.82 21.43 1.12
CA LYS A 319 -8.53 20.18 1.86
C LYS A 319 -7.36 19.39 1.27
N GLU A 320 -6.42 20.08 0.64
CA GLU A 320 -5.25 19.51 -0.02
C GLU A 320 -3.96 19.84 0.71
N LEU A 321 -2.91 19.12 0.34
CA LEU A 321 -1.53 19.34 0.74
C LEU A 321 -0.75 19.87 -0.44
N ASN A 322 -0.05 20.98 -0.20
CA ASN A 322 0.82 21.62 -1.16
C ASN A 322 2.27 21.33 -0.78
N TYR A 323 3.03 20.76 -1.71
CA TYR A 323 4.46 20.50 -1.56
C TYR A 323 5.16 20.63 -2.91
N LEU A 324 6.48 20.58 -2.93
CA LEU A 324 7.24 20.68 -4.16
C LEU A 324 7.65 19.29 -4.66
N ASP A 325 7.61 19.11 -5.98
CA ASP A 325 8.24 17.99 -6.64
C ASP A 325 9.78 18.14 -6.61
N PHE A 326 10.48 17.14 -7.15
CA PHE A 326 11.94 17.17 -7.24
C PHE A 326 12.51 18.33 -8.10
N ASN A 327 11.69 18.92 -8.97
CA ASN A 327 12.06 20.06 -9.82
C ASN A 327 11.61 21.40 -9.23
N GLY A 328 11.04 21.42 -8.02
CA GLY A 328 10.50 22.63 -7.41
C GLY A 328 9.11 23.04 -7.92
N ASN A 329 8.44 22.20 -8.71
CA ASN A 329 7.07 22.47 -9.15
C ASN A 329 6.09 22.17 -8.02
N PRO A 330 5.04 22.99 -7.83
CA PRO A 330 4.01 22.69 -6.86
C PRO A 330 3.23 21.42 -7.25
N ILE A 331 3.03 20.55 -6.26
CA ILE A 331 2.11 19.43 -6.32
C ILE A 331 1.03 19.65 -5.27
N GLU A 332 -0.23 19.49 -5.70
CA GLU A 332 -1.39 19.39 -4.84
C GLU A 332 -1.79 17.92 -4.69
N ALA A 333 -2.02 17.47 -3.46
CA ALA A 333 -2.54 16.13 -3.22
C ALA A 333 -3.51 16.11 -2.04
N SER A 334 -4.53 15.26 -2.10
CA SER A 334 -5.48 15.11 -1.00
C SER A 334 -4.79 14.76 0.33
N TRP A 335 -5.10 15.53 1.38
CA TRP A 335 -4.71 15.20 2.77
C TRP A 335 -5.17 13.79 3.18
N MET A 336 -6.33 13.37 2.70
CA MET A 336 -6.89 12.06 3.04
C MET A 336 -5.98 10.92 2.57
N LYS A 337 -5.50 10.96 1.31
CA LYS A 337 -4.56 9.95 0.78
C LYS A 337 -3.28 9.90 1.61
N ALA A 338 -2.80 11.08 2.02
CA ALA A 338 -1.61 11.20 2.84
C ALA A 338 -1.72 10.53 4.20
N CYS A 339 -2.79 10.84 4.91
CA CYS A 339 -3.09 10.22 6.19
C CYS A 339 -3.31 8.70 6.06
N ILE A 340 -3.99 8.25 5.01
CA ILE A 340 -4.22 6.82 4.76
C ILE A 340 -2.89 6.09 4.56
N ALA A 341 -1.99 6.60 3.71
CA ALA A 341 -0.67 6.00 3.51
C ALA A 341 0.14 5.91 4.82
N GLN A 342 0.09 6.97 5.63
CA GLN A 342 0.74 7.01 6.93
C GLN A 342 0.22 5.91 7.87
N GLN A 343 -1.11 5.81 7.99
CA GLN A 343 -1.72 4.77 8.80
C GLN A 343 -1.40 3.38 8.26
N HIS A 344 -1.41 3.21 6.95
CA HIS A 344 -1.11 1.96 6.30
C HIS A 344 0.29 1.49 6.66
N VAL A 345 1.33 2.32 6.45
CA VAL A 345 2.72 1.97 6.79
C VAL A 345 2.89 1.72 8.29
N ALA A 346 2.32 2.58 9.15
CA ALA A 346 2.40 2.38 10.60
C ALA A 346 1.75 1.06 11.04
N ARG A 347 0.63 0.66 10.41
CA ARG A 347 -0.04 -0.61 10.70
C ARG A 347 0.73 -1.81 10.16
N VAL A 348 1.33 -1.72 8.97
CA VAL A 348 2.23 -2.76 8.42
C VAL A 348 3.34 -3.06 9.42
N ILE A 349 4.01 -2.02 9.94
CA ILE A 349 5.05 -2.17 10.97
C ILE A 349 4.47 -2.81 12.24
N ARG A 350 3.33 -2.30 12.72
CA ARG A 350 2.68 -2.81 13.94
C ARG A 350 2.26 -4.28 13.84
N PHE A 351 1.74 -4.72 12.70
CA PHE A 351 1.26 -6.09 12.51
C PHE A 351 2.35 -7.14 12.65
N VAL A 352 3.59 -6.79 12.31
CA VAL A 352 4.74 -7.68 12.43
C VAL A 352 5.59 -7.41 13.67
N THR A 353 5.30 -6.35 14.43
CA THR A 353 5.97 -6.06 15.70
C THR A 353 5.52 -7.04 16.77
N ARG A 354 6.46 -7.53 17.60
CA ARG A 354 6.15 -8.47 18.68
C ARG A 354 5.28 -7.81 19.75
N PRO A 355 4.38 -8.57 20.41
CA PRO A 355 3.65 -8.07 21.57
C PRO A 355 4.59 -7.47 22.63
N GLY A 356 4.19 -6.34 23.21
CA GLY A 356 4.97 -5.62 24.22
C GLY A 356 5.97 -4.60 23.67
N PHE A 357 6.10 -4.46 22.35
CA PHE A 357 6.91 -3.43 21.71
C PHE A 357 6.06 -2.46 20.90
N GLU A 358 6.44 -1.18 20.89
CA GLU A 358 5.88 -0.16 20.01
C GLU A 358 7.05 0.56 19.33
N ILE A 359 7.25 0.27 18.04
CA ILE A 359 8.38 0.81 17.26
C ILE A 359 7.94 1.86 16.23
N ALA A 360 6.65 1.89 15.89
CA ALA A 360 6.05 2.93 15.07
C ALA A 360 4.57 3.07 15.44
N ARG A 361 4.08 4.31 15.46
CA ARG A 361 2.68 4.62 15.72
C ARG A 361 2.14 5.53 14.62
N SER A 362 0.86 5.35 14.29
CA SER A 362 0.17 6.39 13.53
C SER A 362 0.06 7.67 14.37
N LEU A 363 0.42 8.81 13.79
CA LEU A 363 0.24 10.12 14.39
C LEU A 363 -1.25 10.54 14.38
N THR A 364 -2.08 9.82 13.63
CA THR A 364 -3.55 9.93 13.59
C THR A 364 -4.23 8.66 14.14
N PRO A 365 -4.09 8.32 15.44
CA PRO A 365 -4.55 7.04 15.98
C PRO A 365 -6.08 6.88 15.97
N ARG A 366 -6.85 7.96 15.79
CA ARG A 366 -8.32 7.95 15.72
C ARG A 366 -8.87 7.89 14.29
N GLY A 367 -8.02 7.68 13.29
CA GLY A 367 -8.43 7.68 11.89
C GLY A 367 -8.08 8.98 11.17
N CYS A 368 -8.29 8.97 9.85
CA CYS A 368 -8.08 10.14 9.01
C CYS A 368 -9.33 10.99 9.01
N PHE A 369 -9.23 12.20 9.56
CA PHE A 369 -10.30 13.18 9.55
C PHE A 369 -10.18 14.07 8.31
N GLN A 370 -11.30 14.69 7.92
CA GLN A 370 -11.30 15.65 6.80
C GLN A 370 -10.34 16.82 7.02
N THR A 371 -10.12 17.19 8.28
CA THR A 371 -9.17 18.24 8.69
C THR A 371 -7.99 17.59 9.44
N PRO A 372 -6.74 17.97 9.16
CA PRO A 372 -5.59 17.47 9.90
C PRO A 372 -5.61 17.92 11.36
N PRO A 373 -4.93 17.19 12.26
CA PRO A 373 -4.73 17.64 13.63
C PRO A 373 -3.91 18.95 13.67
N PRO A 374 -4.16 19.85 14.66
CA PRO A 374 -3.47 21.15 14.75
C PRO A 374 -1.95 21.08 14.92
N ALA A 375 -1.42 19.92 15.34
CA ALA A 375 -0.01 19.73 15.68
C ALA A 375 0.86 19.23 14.51
N ARG A 376 0.39 19.32 13.25
CA ARG A 376 1.23 18.96 12.10
C ARG A 376 2.42 19.90 12.04
N ARG A 377 3.62 19.32 12.02
CA ARG A 377 4.84 20.07 11.72
C ARG A 377 4.72 20.54 10.28
N GLU A 378 4.66 21.85 10.07
CA GLU A 378 4.70 22.42 8.73
C GLU A 378 6.03 22.03 8.09
N ALA A 379 5.98 21.36 6.93
CA ALA A 379 7.14 21.25 6.08
C ALA A 379 7.45 22.67 5.59
N SER A 380 8.49 23.27 6.16
CA SER A 380 9.09 24.53 5.67
C SER A 380 9.62 24.29 4.25
N GLY A 381 8.76 24.44 3.26
CA GLY A 381 9.06 24.16 1.85
C GLY A 381 8.43 25.15 0.88
N PHE A 382 7.49 25.99 1.33
CA PHE A 382 7.32 27.29 0.69
C PHE A 382 8.51 28.12 1.15
N PHE A 383 9.55 28.13 0.34
CA PHE A 383 10.62 29.10 0.50
C PHE A 383 9.97 30.47 0.62
N ASP A 384 10.36 31.22 1.65
CA ASP A 384 10.39 32.67 1.56
C ASP A 384 11.06 32.98 0.21
N SER A 385 10.25 33.34 -0.80
CA SER A 385 10.79 33.95 -1.99
C SER A 385 11.45 35.25 -1.53
N PRO A 386 12.68 35.57 -1.97
CA PRO A 386 13.30 36.83 -1.65
C PRO A 386 12.42 38.02 -2.05
#